data_AF-A0A7W1A5R6-F1
#
_entry.id   AF-A0A7W1A5R6-F1
#
_cell.length_a   1.000
_cell.length_b   1.000
_cell.length_c   1.000
_cell.angle_alpha   90.00
_cell.angle_beta   90.00
_cell.angle_gamma   90.00
#
_symmetry.space_group_name_H-M   'P 1'
#
loop_
_entity.id
_entity.type
_entity.pdbx_description
1 polymer ?
#
loop_
_entity_poly.entity_id
_entity_poly.type
_entity_poly.pdbx_seq_one_letter_code
_entity_poly.pdbx_strand_id
1 'polypeptide(L)'
;MRRVVLIGLLLVLASCSFSTPLSTQIPAEPTPLPKQLTFILADPTQAIDQTMVDMSCDVFKRRLDRQKHLVFTVNCTPDMIEVGLSANADEQEIASLLTATGSIEFIDPKGEYLEEGTPICTTTYRVLRKTPGFAGESCETIYQTIAKDSQLLRDTVSLTTDQTGRPAVGFVFDGEGARALEVFTAANIGKPMSIVVDQRVLSSPMINGTLPGEGIITFGSSSQAEQEKEAALLLDVLKSGSLPIAWQVQK
;
A
#
# COMPACT_ATOMS: atom_id res chain seq x y z
N MET A 1 24.40 -22.41 102.62
CA MET A 1 25.80 -21.96 102.44
C MET A 1 26.38 -22.60 101.19
N ARG A 2 27.00 -21.79 100.31
CA ARG A 2 28.04 -22.09 99.29
C ARG A 2 27.77 -23.23 98.28
N ARG A 3 27.48 -22.93 97.00
CA ARG A 3 28.38 -22.55 95.86
C ARG A 3 28.53 -23.77 94.93
N VAL A 4 28.22 -23.63 93.64
CA VAL A 4 29.12 -23.85 92.48
C VAL A 4 28.41 -23.31 91.23
N VAL A 5 29.18 -22.59 90.41
CA VAL A 5 28.82 -21.99 89.12
C VAL A 5 29.18 -22.98 88.01
N LEU A 6 28.31 -23.16 87.00
CA LEU A 6 28.67 -23.74 85.70
C LEU A 6 28.10 -22.85 84.59
N ILE A 7 28.97 -22.35 83.73
CA ILE A 7 28.67 -21.49 82.57
C ILE A 7 28.24 -22.39 81.41
N GLY A 8 27.01 -22.22 80.94
CA GLY A 8 26.47 -22.88 79.74
C GLY A 8 26.35 -21.88 78.59
N LEU A 9 27.07 -22.15 77.50
CA LEU A 9 27.08 -21.42 76.24
C LEU A 9 25.73 -21.65 75.51
N LEU A 10 24.89 -20.62 75.39
CA LEU A 10 23.61 -20.68 74.67
C LEU A 10 23.79 -20.17 73.23
N LEU A 11 23.68 -21.06 72.24
CA LEU A 11 23.75 -20.76 70.82
C LEU A 11 22.38 -20.21 70.36
N VAL A 12 22.28 -18.92 70.04
CA VAL A 12 21.06 -18.31 69.48
C VAL A 12 21.12 -18.42 67.96
N LEU A 13 20.31 -19.32 67.38
CA LEU A 13 20.12 -19.41 65.94
C LEU A 13 19.17 -18.29 65.48
N ALA A 14 19.69 -17.33 64.72
CA ALA A 14 18.91 -16.29 64.08
C ALA A 14 18.21 -16.86 62.83
N SER A 15 16.89 -16.95 62.87
CA SER A 15 16.04 -17.29 61.73
C SER A 15 15.83 -16.05 60.85
N CYS A 16 16.57 -15.94 59.74
CA CYS A 16 16.30 -14.95 58.71
C CYS A 16 15.10 -15.38 57.86
N SER A 17 14.00 -14.64 57.92
CA SER A 17 12.87 -14.76 57.00
C SER A 17 13.24 -14.15 55.65
N PHE A 18 13.51 -14.99 54.65
CA PHE A 18 13.68 -14.54 53.26
C PHE A 18 12.31 -14.23 52.64
N SER A 19 12.04 -12.94 52.41
CA SER A 19 10.95 -12.51 51.53
C SER A 19 11.40 -12.74 50.08
N THR A 20 10.72 -13.63 49.35
CA THR A 20 10.97 -13.84 47.93
C THR A 20 10.49 -12.62 47.14
N PRO A 21 11.35 -11.96 46.33
CA PRO A 21 10.88 -10.91 45.44
C PRO A 21 9.98 -11.52 44.36
N LEU A 22 8.87 -10.84 44.09
CA LEU A 22 7.93 -11.17 43.03
C LEU A 22 8.67 -11.11 41.69
N SER A 23 8.86 -12.26 41.05
CA SER A 23 9.45 -12.37 39.71
C SER A 23 8.54 -11.67 38.71
N THR A 24 8.89 -10.43 38.33
CA THR A 24 8.31 -9.76 37.18
C THR A 24 8.69 -10.56 35.93
N GLN A 25 7.74 -11.35 35.41
CA GLN A 25 7.89 -11.95 34.09
C GLN A 25 8.11 -10.84 33.08
N ILE A 26 9.33 -10.74 32.56
CA ILE A 26 9.62 -9.94 31.37
C ILE A 26 8.80 -10.59 30.24
N PRO A 27 7.88 -9.86 29.58
CA PRO A 27 7.15 -10.42 28.44
C PRO A 27 8.18 -10.87 27.42
N ALA A 28 8.03 -12.11 26.92
CA ALA A 28 8.91 -12.65 25.90
C ALA A 28 8.95 -11.69 24.71
N GLU A 29 10.16 -11.23 24.37
CA GLU A 29 10.39 -10.43 23.18
C GLU A 29 9.89 -11.26 21.97
N PRO A 30 9.04 -10.68 21.09
CA PRO A 30 8.50 -11.44 19.97
C PRO A 30 9.66 -11.97 19.13
N THR A 31 9.72 -13.29 18.95
CA THR A 31 10.75 -13.93 18.15
C THR A 31 10.77 -13.27 16.76
N PRO A 32 11.91 -12.71 16.32
CA PRO A 32 11.99 -12.08 15.01
C PRO A 32 11.68 -13.12 13.94
N LEU A 33 10.87 -12.71 12.96
CA LEU A 33 10.53 -13.58 11.84
C LEU A 33 11.78 -13.89 11.00
N PRO A 34 11.85 -15.09 10.39
CA PRO A 34 13.08 -15.62 9.80
C PRO A 34 13.55 -14.88 8.55
N LYS A 35 12.65 -14.14 7.88
CA LYS A 35 12.96 -13.31 6.72
C LYS A 35 12.70 -11.85 7.08
N GLN A 36 13.56 -10.95 6.60
CA GLN A 36 13.39 -9.52 6.78
C GLN A 36 13.64 -8.79 5.46
N LEU A 37 12.75 -7.85 5.14
CA LEU A 37 12.90 -6.89 4.07
C LEU A 37 13.00 -5.49 4.66
N THR A 38 14.07 -4.79 4.33
CA THR A 38 14.25 -3.37 4.69
C THR A 38 13.96 -2.51 3.49
N PHE A 39 13.09 -1.52 3.65
CA PHE A 39 12.71 -0.58 2.62
C PHE A 39 13.24 0.81 2.98
N ILE A 40 13.93 1.41 2.03
CA ILE A 40 14.47 2.78 2.13
C ILE A 40 13.89 3.64 1.02
N LEU A 41 14.11 4.94 1.11
CA LEU A 41 13.68 5.88 0.08
C LEU A 41 14.34 5.56 -1.26
N ALA A 42 13.53 5.60 -2.33
CA ALA A 42 14.02 5.46 -3.68
C ALA A 42 14.87 6.66 -4.10
N ASP A 43 14.46 7.87 -3.69
CA ASP A 43 15.22 9.10 -3.83
C ASP A 43 15.70 9.59 -2.45
N PRO A 44 16.99 9.44 -2.11
CA PRO A 44 17.52 9.86 -0.83
C PRO A 44 17.58 11.39 -0.67
N THR A 45 17.34 12.15 -1.75
CA THR A 45 17.32 13.62 -1.71
C THR A 45 15.91 14.20 -1.48
N GLN A 46 14.88 13.36 -1.58
CA GLN A 46 13.51 13.76 -1.36
C GLN A 46 13.27 14.08 0.12
N ALA A 47 12.77 15.28 0.40
CA ALA A 47 12.39 15.66 1.76
C ALA A 47 11.20 14.80 2.22
N ILE A 48 11.31 14.21 3.41
CA ILE A 48 10.28 13.37 4.01
C ILE A 48 9.97 13.82 5.43
N ASP A 49 8.69 13.73 5.76
CA ASP A 49 8.15 13.99 7.08
C ASP A 49 7.52 12.70 7.65
N GLN A 50 7.26 12.72 8.95
CA GLN A 50 6.70 11.58 9.65
C GLN A 50 5.32 11.17 9.09
N THR A 51 4.53 12.11 8.61
CA THR A 51 3.20 11.83 8.06
C THR A 51 3.29 10.98 6.80
N MET A 52 4.23 11.27 5.90
CA MET A 52 4.45 10.47 4.69
C MET A 52 4.94 9.05 5.01
N VAL A 53 5.75 8.89 6.05
CA VAL A 53 6.18 7.58 6.55
C VAL A 53 5.01 6.80 7.12
N ASP A 54 4.21 7.42 7.99
CA ASP A 54 3.05 6.79 8.62
C ASP A 54 2.03 6.35 7.56
N MET A 55 1.75 7.21 6.58
CA MET A 55 0.88 6.87 5.44
C MET A 55 1.43 5.69 4.63
N SER A 56 2.75 5.66 4.37
CA SER A 56 3.40 4.54 3.69
C SER A 56 3.30 3.24 4.49
N CYS A 57 3.50 3.33 5.81
CA CYS A 57 3.38 2.23 6.75
C CYS A 57 1.98 1.61 6.71
N ASP A 58 0.94 2.45 6.67
CA ASP A 58 -0.45 2.00 6.59
C ASP A 58 -0.76 1.34 5.23
N VAL A 59 -0.21 1.84 4.13
CA VAL A 59 -0.31 1.18 2.81
C VAL A 59 0.34 -0.20 2.86
N PHE A 60 1.55 -0.31 3.42
CA PHE A 60 2.28 -1.57 3.55
C PHE A 60 1.47 -2.60 4.35
N LYS A 61 0.95 -2.21 5.52
CA LYS A 61 0.09 -3.06 6.36
C LYS A 61 -1.14 -3.53 5.58
N ARG A 62 -1.87 -2.61 4.93
CA ARG A 62 -3.04 -2.98 4.12
C ARG A 62 -2.70 -4.01 3.04
N ARG A 63 -1.57 -3.87 2.34
CA ARG A 63 -1.15 -4.82 1.30
C ARG A 63 -0.75 -6.18 1.86
N LEU A 64 -0.10 -6.20 3.01
CA LEU A 64 0.26 -7.44 3.71
C LEU A 64 -0.96 -8.15 4.29
N ASP A 65 -1.91 -7.41 4.86
CA ASP A 65 -3.19 -7.95 5.37
C ASP A 65 -4.01 -8.64 4.26
N ARG A 66 -3.84 -8.21 3.01
CA ARG A 66 -4.43 -8.86 1.83
C ARG A 66 -3.83 -10.25 1.58
N GLN A 67 -2.60 -10.49 2.01
CA GLN A 67 -1.91 -11.78 1.94
C GLN A 67 -2.31 -12.65 3.13
N LYS A 68 -3.56 -13.17 3.10
CA LYS A 68 -4.18 -13.89 4.23
C LYS A 68 -3.39 -15.11 4.77
N HIS A 69 -2.44 -15.63 4.01
CA HIS A 69 -1.62 -16.80 4.36
C HIS A 69 -0.25 -16.43 4.95
N LEU A 70 0.05 -15.14 5.04
CA LEU A 70 1.34 -14.61 5.44
C LEU A 70 1.30 -14.16 6.90
N VAL A 71 2.28 -14.57 7.69
CA VAL A 71 2.54 -13.99 9.01
C VAL A 71 3.63 -12.94 8.84
N PHE A 72 3.38 -11.73 9.32
CA PHE A 72 4.29 -10.61 9.12
C PHE A 72 4.34 -9.68 10.34
N THR A 73 5.41 -8.89 10.39
CA THR A 73 5.53 -7.72 11.28
C THR A 73 5.92 -6.52 10.43
N VAL A 74 5.48 -5.32 10.81
CA VAL A 74 5.88 -4.07 10.16
C VAL A 74 6.39 -3.11 11.24
N ASN A 75 7.64 -2.70 11.12
CA ASN A 75 8.27 -1.69 11.97
C ASN A 75 8.59 -0.46 11.10
N CYS A 76 8.12 0.71 11.49
CA CYS A 76 8.25 1.93 10.70
C CYS A 76 9.07 2.95 11.48
N THR A 77 10.17 3.38 10.89
CA THR A 77 11.05 4.43 11.40
C THR A 77 11.07 5.60 10.41
N PRO A 78 11.53 6.80 10.80
CA PRO A 78 11.54 7.96 9.91
C PRO A 78 12.27 7.73 8.58
N ASP A 79 13.30 6.88 8.57
CA ASP A 79 14.18 6.69 7.41
C ASP A 79 13.96 5.35 6.68
N MET A 80 13.33 4.38 7.34
CA MET A 80 13.14 3.03 6.80
C MET A 80 11.88 2.32 7.33
N ILE A 81 11.35 1.41 6.51
CA ILE A 81 10.30 0.45 6.89
C ILE A 81 10.91 -0.94 6.88
N GLU A 82 10.80 -1.67 7.98
CA GLU A 82 11.25 -3.05 8.11
C GLU A 82 10.03 -3.98 8.14
N VAL A 83 10.04 -5.01 7.30
CA VAL A 83 9.00 -6.01 7.21
C VAL A 83 9.58 -7.37 7.54
N GLY A 84 9.15 -7.95 8.67
CA GLY A 84 9.42 -9.33 9.01
C GLY A 84 8.42 -10.26 8.33
N LEU A 85 8.89 -11.38 7.78
CA LEU A 85 8.08 -12.32 7.00
C LEU A 85 8.28 -13.76 7.46
N SER A 86 7.20 -14.56 7.43
CA SER A 86 7.27 -16.00 7.67
C SER A 86 8.13 -16.72 6.62
N ALA A 87 8.69 -17.89 6.99
CA ALA A 87 9.66 -18.61 6.16
C ALA A 87 9.16 -18.98 4.75
N ASN A 88 7.84 -19.17 4.60
CA ASN A 88 7.18 -19.52 3.35
C ASN A 88 6.94 -18.33 2.41
N ALA A 89 7.23 -17.09 2.84
CA ALA A 89 7.00 -15.91 2.02
C ALA A 89 7.97 -15.86 0.82
N ASP A 90 7.47 -15.48 -0.36
CA ASP A 90 8.30 -15.09 -1.49
C ASP A 90 8.70 -13.61 -1.33
N GLU A 91 9.99 -13.38 -1.07
CA GLU A 91 10.51 -12.03 -0.81
C GLU A 91 10.45 -11.13 -2.05
N GLN A 92 10.60 -11.69 -3.26
CA GLN A 92 10.56 -10.89 -4.49
C GLN A 92 9.12 -10.49 -4.83
N GLU A 93 8.17 -11.40 -4.64
CA GLU A 93 6.75 -11.11 -4.81
C GLU A 93 6.29 -10.03 -3.81
N ILE A 94 6.64 -10.18 -2.53
CA ILE A 94 6.27 -9.22 -1.48
C ILE A 94 6.98 -7.88 -1.69
N ALA A 95 8.25 -7.87 -2.08
CA ALA A 95 8.96 -6.64 -2.43
C ALA A 95 8.25 -5.88 -3.58
N SER A 96 7.85 -6.61 -4.62
CA SER A 96 7.15 -6.02 -5.77
C SER A 96 5.78 -5.47 -5.37
N LEU A 97 5.03 -6.21 -4.56
CA LEU A 97 3.75 -5.79 -3.99
C LEU A 97 3.89 -4.50 -3.17
N LEU A 98 4.91 -4.42 -2.31
CA LEU A 98 5.07 -3.31 -1.37
C LEU A 98 5.69 -2.07 -2.01
N THR A 99 6.44 -2.21 -3.10
CA THR A 99 7.05 -1.07 -3.82
C THR A 99 6.21 -0.53 -4.97
N ALA A 100 5.20 -1.28 -5.43
CA ALA A 100 4.19 -0.74 -6.36
C ALA A 100 3.59 0.53 -5.77
N THR A 101 3.43 1.64 -6.51
CA THR A 101 2.84 2.80 -5.83
C THR A 101 1.34 2.65 -5.75
N GLY A 102 0.69 2.09 -6.76
CA GLY A 102 -0.76 1.94 -6.77
C GLY A 102 -1.52 3.25 -6.95
N SER A 103 -0.91 4.22 -7.63
CA SER A 103 -1.52 5.49 -8.01
C SER A 103 -2.49 5.27 -9.17
N ILE A 104 -3.74 5.69 -9.00
CA ILE A 104 -4.73 5.75 -10.07
C ILE A 104 -5.01 7.21 -10.45
N GLU A 105 -5.10 7.47 -11.74
CA GLU A 105 -5.53 8.74 -12.30
C GLU A 105 -6.50 8.53 -13.46
N PHE A 106 -7.53 9.38 -13.52
CA PHE A 106 -8.37 9.57 -14.68
C PHE A 106 -7.88 10.82 -15.39
N ILE A 107 -7.56 10.71 -16.67
CA ILE A 107 -6.94 11.79 -17.43
C ILE A 107 -7.76 12.15 -18.68
N ASP A 108 -7.57 13.40 -19.13
CA ASP A 108 -8.01 13.83 -20.46
C ASP A 108 -6.94 13.45 -21.49
N PRO A 109 -7.18 12.47 -22.38
CA PRO A 109 -6.24 12.10 -23.43
C PRO A 109 -6.35 13.04 -24.65
N LYS A 110 -7.00 14.21 -24.52
CA LYS A 110 -7.21 15.20 -25.58
C LYS A 110 -7.98 14.64 -26.78
N GLY A 111 -8.88 13.69 -26.52
CA GLY A 111 -9.66 12.99 -27.53
C GLY A 111 -8.92 11.85 -28.24
N GLU A 112 -7.67 11.55 -27.86
CA GLU A 112 -6.90 10.46 -28.42
C GLU A 112 -7.20 9.13 -27.72
N TYR A 113 -7.09 8.03 -28.46
CA TYR A 113 -7.05 6.70 -27.86
C TYR A 113 -5.61 6.40 -27.49
N LEU A 114 -5.33 6.26 -26.19
CA LEU A 114 -4.02 5.84 -25.72
C LEU A 114 -3.99 4.31 -25.56
N GLU A 115 -2.97 3.68 -26.13
CA GLU A 115 -2.79 2.23 -26.05
C GLU A 115 -2.47 1.80 -24.62
N GLU A 116 -2.94 0.61 -24.24
CA GLU A 116 -2.63 0.01 -22.95
C GLU A 116 -1.11 -0.17 -22.76
N GLY A 117 -0.62 0.06 -21.56
CA GLY A 117 0.79 -0.02 -21.20
C GLY A 117 1.63 1.20 -21.60
N THR A 118 1.08 2.13 -22.42
CA THR A 118 1.76 3.37 -22.81
C THR A 118 2.17 4.16 -21.56
N PRO A 119 3.48 4.46 -21.39
CA PRO A 119 3.92 5.34 -20.31
C PRO A 119 3.55 6.78 -20.64
N ILE A 120 2.94 7.47 -19.67
CA ILE A 120 2.46 8.84 -19.85
C ILE A 120 2.80 9.69 -18.62
N CYS A 121 2.80 10.99 -18.82
CA CYS A 121 2.92 11.95 -17.73
C CYS A 121 1.65 12.74 -17.56
N THR A 122 1.37 13.09 -16.31
CA THR A 122 0.18 13.80 -15.92
C THR A 122 0.54 15.11 -15.25
N THR A 123 -0.47 15.94 -15.01
CA THR A 123 -0.30 17.12 -14.16
C THR A 123 0.14 16.78 -12.74
N THR A 124 -0.15 15.56 -12.26
CA THR A 124 0.31 15.03 -10.96
C THR A 124 1.75 14.55 -11.04
N TYR A 125 2.10 13.78 -12.08
CA TYR A 125 3.45 13.24 -12.24
C TYR A 125 4.07 13.66 -13.58
N ARG A 126 4.95 14.65 -13.51
CA ARG A 126 5.58 15.31 -14.68
C ARG A 126 6.92 14.70 -15.11
N VAL A 127 7.32 13.61 -14.48
CA VAL A 127 8.54 12.86 -14.81
C VAL A 127 8.18 11.38 -14.81
N LEU A 128 8.56 10.68 -15.88
CA LEU A 128 8.39 9.24 -15.95
C LEU A 128 9.26 8.55 -14.90
N ARG A 129 8.67 7.60 -14.21
CA ARG A 129 9.40 6.75 -13.29
C ARG A 129 10.39 5.88 -14.04
N LYS A 130 11.61 5.84 -13.53
CA LYS A 130 12.64 4.91 -13.96
C LYS A 130 12.16 3.49 -13.65
N THR A 131 11.71 2.77 -14.67
CA THR A 131 11.36 1.35 -14.58
C THR A 131 12.36 0.54 -15.41
N PRO A 132 12.58 -0.77 -15.13
CA PRO A 132 13.40 -1.60 -16.00
C PRO A 132 12.87 -1.53 -17.44
N GLY A 133 13.68 -1.01 -18.37
CA GLY A 133 13.29 -0.78 -19.77
C GLY A 133 12.83 0.63 -20.13
N PHE A 134 12.66 1.55 -19.16
CA PHE A 134 12.40 2.97 -19.39
C PHE A 134 13.33 3.84 -18.54
N ALA A 135 14.27 4.54 -19.18
CA ALA A 135 15.02 5.60 -18.52
C ALA A 135 14.05 6.74 -18.15
N GLY A 136 14.30 7.43 -17.04
CA GLY A 136 13.49 8.58 -16.60
C GLY A 136 13.64 9.74 -17.59
N GLU A 137 12.93 9.67 -18.71
CA GLU A 137 12.91 10.68 -19.75
C GLU A 137 11.96 11.82 -19.36
N SER A 138 12.31 13.04 -19.78
CA SER A 138 11.41 14.19 -19.67
C SER A 138 10.22 13.98 -20.58
N CYS A 139 9.02 14.20 -20.07
CA CYS A 139 7.79 13.95 -20.81
C CYS A 139 7.60 15.01 -21.90
N GLU A 140 7.42 14.58 -23.15
CA GLU A 140 7.07 15.47 -24.26
C GLU A 140 5.63 16.01 -24.10
N THR A 141 4.71 15.13 -23.66
CA THR A 141 3.31 15.46 -23.43
C THR A 141 2.93 15.28 -21.97
N ILE A 142 2.20 16.25 -21.44
CA ILE A 142 1.59 16.20 -20.11
C ILE A 142 0.07 16.21 -20.29
N TYR A 143 -0.57 15.13 -19.84
CA TYR A 143 -2.02 14.99 -19.82
C TYR A 143 -2.62 15.58 -18.55
N GLN A 144 -3.83 16.11 -18.65
CA GLN A 144 -4.50 16.69 -17.49
C GLN A 144 -5.14 15.60 -16.64
N THR A 145 -4.86 15.62 -15.34
CA THR A 145 -5.55 14.79 -14.35
C THR A 145 -6.93 15.38 -14.08
N ILE A 146 -7.97 14.57 -14.25
CA ILE A 146 -9.38 14.90 -13.95
C ILE A 146 -9.70 14.51 -12.52
N ALA A 147 -9.38 13.26 -12.15
CA ALA A 147 -9.56 12.73 -10.81
C ALA A 147 -8.41 11.78 -10.48
N LYS A 148 -8.08 11.64 -9.19
CA LYS A 148 -6.92 10.87 -8.72
C LYS A 148 -7.20 10.08 -7.45
N ASP A 149 -6.29 9.17 -7.15
CA ASP A 149 -6.34 8.26 -6.01
C ASP A 149 -6.72 8.91 -4.66
N SER A 150 -6.27 10.14 -4.37
CA SER A 150 -6.61 10.83 -3.11
C SER A 150 -8.10 11.20 -2.98
N GLN A 151 -8.83 11.23 -4.09
CA GLN A 151 -10.27 11.51 -4.15
C GLN A 151 -11.10 10.22 -4.24
N LEU A 152 -10.47 9.04 -4.29
CA LEU A 152 -11.16 7.77 -4.39
C LEU A 152 -11.67 7.33 -3.02
N LEU A 153 -12.97 7.03 -2.91
CA LEU A 153 -13.57 6.44 -1.72
C LEU A 153 -13.23 4.95 -1.64
N ARG A 154 -12.08 4.62 -1.08
CA ARG A 154 -11.53 3.25 -1.10
C ARG A 154 -12.46 2.16 -0.58
N ASP A 155 -13.26 2.49 0.44
CA ASP A 155 -14.17 1.52 1.06
C ASP A 155 -15.32 1.10 0.13
N THR A 156 -15.59 1.86 -0.92
CA THR A 156 -16.63 1.53 -1.92
C THR A 156 -16.08 0.66 -3.06
N VAL A 157 -14.74 0.57 -3.20
CA VAL A 157 -14.13 -0.20 -4.28
C VAL A 157 -14.46 -1.68 -4.11
N SER A 158 -14.96 -2.31 -5.16
CA SER A 158 -15.44 -3.69 -5.10
C SER A 158 -15.32 -4.41 -6.43
N LEU A 159 -15.20 -5.74 -6.37
CA LEU A 159 -15.39 -6.58 -7.56
C LEU A 159 -16.87 -6.54 -7.93
N THR A 160 -17.13 -6.37 -9.22
CA THR A 160 -18.46 -6.35 -9.80
C THR A 160 -18.39 -6.97 -11.20
N THR A 161 -19.46 -6.86 -11.95
CA THR A 161 -19.51 -7.28 -13.34
C THR A 161 -20.06 -6.16 -14.22
N ASP A 162 -19.66 -6.15 -15.49
CA ASP A 162 -20.30 -5.33 -16.50
C ASP A 162 -21.70 -5.86 -16.87
N GLN A 163 -22.38 -5.14 -17.76
CA GLN A 163 -23.72 -5.50 -18.28
C GLN A 163 -23.79 -6.86 -19.00
N THR A 164 -22.64 -7.44 -19.36
CA THR A 164 -22.53 -8.75 -20.01
C THR A 164 -22.07 -9.85 -19.05
N GLY A 165 -21.91 -9.54 -17.76
CA GLY A 165 -21.44 -10.47 -16.73
C GLY A 165 -19.93 -10.65 -16.68
N ARG A 166 -19.16 -9.82 -17.39
CA ARG A 166 -17.68 -9.88 -17.35
C ARG A 166 -17.14 -9.20 -16.09
N PRO A 167 -16.05 -9.70 -15.48
CA PRO A 167 -15.43 -9.09 -14.31
C PRO A 167 -15.12 -7.61 -14.51
N ALA A 168 -15.36 -6.81 -13.47
CA ALA A 168 -15.08 -5.39 -13.45
C ALA A 168 -14.75 -4.94 -12.01
N VAL A 169 -14.16 -3.74 -11.87
CA VAL A 169 -13.91 -3.11 -10.56
C VAL A 169 -14.75 -1.84 -10.45
N GLY A 170 -15.68 -1.82 -9.50
CA GLY A 170 -16.49 -0.65 -9.18
C GLY A 170 -15.70 0.34 -8.33
N PHE A 171 -15.96 1.63 -8.53
CA PHE A 171 -15.34 2.71 -7.76
C PHE A 171 -16.31 3.88 -7.56
N VAL A 172 -16.05 4.67 -6.52
CA VAL A 172 -16.75 5.94 -6.24
C VAL A 172 -15.72 6.98 -5.82
N PHE A 173 -15.80 8.17 -6.39
CA PHE A 173 -15.01 9.34 -5.98
C PHE A 173 -15.76 10.20 -4.97
N ASP A 174 -15.01 10.96 -4.17
CA ASP A 174 -15.53 11.99 -3.28
C ASP A 174 -16.17 13.15 -4.06
N GLY A 175 -16.76 14.12 -3.35
CA GLY A 175 -17.47 15.23 -3.99
C GLY A 175 -16.63 16.08 -4.94
N GLU A 176 -15.31 16.17 -4.73
CA GLU A 176 -14.42 16.92 -5.63
C GLU A 176 -14.14 16.12 -6.89
N GLY A 177 -13.70 14.87 -6.75
CA GLY A 177 -13.42 13.97 -7.86
C GLY A 177 -14.68 13.66 -8.69
N ALA A 178 -15.81 13.49 -8.02
CA ALA A 178 -17.10 13.24 -8.65
C ALA A 178 -17.55 14.41 -9.52
N ARG A 179 -17.46 15.64 -9.01
CA ARG A 179 -17.80 16.85 -9.77
C ARG A 179 -16.86 17.05 -10.96
N ALA A 180 -15.57 16.78 -10.79
CA ALA A 180 -14.59 16.89 -11.87
C ALA A 180 -14.90 15.89 -13.00
N LEU A 181 -15.20 14.64 -12.65
CA LEU A 181 -15.62 13.60 -13.60
C LEU A 181 -16.94 13.96 -14.30
N GLU A 182 -17.93 14.45 -13.56
CA GLU A 182 -19.24 14.83 -14.11
C GLU A 182 -19.11 15.93 -15.16
N VAL A 183 -18.40 17.02 -14.82
CA VAL A 183 -18.16 18.14 -15.73
C VAL A 183 -17.37 17.69 -16.96
N PHE A 184 -16.31 16.91 -16.77
CA PHE A 184 -15.49 16.44 -17.88
C PHE A 184 -16.27 15.53 -18.82
N THR A 185 -16.97 14.53 -18.29
CA THR A 185 -17.69 13.53 -19.08
C THR A 185 -18.89 14.14 -19.80
N ALA A 186 -19.62 15.07 -19.18
CA ALA A 186 -20.71 15.80 -19.82
C ALA A 186 -20.25 16.59 -21.06
N ALA A 187 -19.03 17.14 -21.03
CA ALA A 187 -18.46 17.91 -22.15
C ALA A 187 -17.79 17.03 -23.23
N ASN A 188 -17.53 15.75 -22.95
CA ASN A 188 -16.71 14.87 -23.78
C ASN A 188 -17.40 13.54 -24.14
N ILE A 189 -18.73 13.52 -24.19
CA ILE A 189 -19.49 12.36 -24.68
C ILE A 189 -19.00 11.97 -26.08
N GLY A 190 -18.77 10.68 -26.29
CA GLY A 190 -18.24 10.12 -27.53
C GLY A 190 -16.73 10.27 -27.71
N LYS A 191 -16.01 10.78 -26.72
CA LYS A 191 -14.54 10.84 -26.70
C LYS A 191 -13.94 9.89 -25.66
N PRO A 192 -12.66 9.50 -25.80
CA PRO A 192 -11.98 8.70 -24.80
C PRO A 192 -11.72 9.46 -23.49
N MET A 193 -11.73 8.72 -22.39
CA MET A 193 -11.17 9.11 -21.09
C MET A 193 -10.21 8.01 -20.67
N SER A 194 -8.96 8.33 -20.35
CA SER A 194 -7.97 7.30 -20.03
C SER A 194 -7.82 7.11 -18.54
N ILE A 195 -7.70 5.85 -18.14
CA ILE A 195 -7.41 5.41 -16.77
C ILE A 195 -5.94 5.01 -16.74
N VAL A 196 -5.21 5.56 -15.79
CA VAL A 196 -3.76 5.42 -15.69
C VAL A 196 -3.43 4.86 -14.32
N VAL A 197 -2.61 3.81 -14.30
CA VAL A 197 -2.07 3.22 -13.07
C VAL A 197 -0.56 3.30 -13.10
N ASP A 198 0.03 3.92 -12.09
CA ASP A 198 1.49 4.06 -11.97
C ASP A 198 2.15 4.61 -13.25
N GLN A 199 1.56 5.68 -13.79
CA GLN A 199 1.97 6.37 -15.03
C GLN A 199 1.88 5.52 -16.31
N ARG A 200 1.19 4.39 -16.29
CA ARG A 200 0.90 3.60 -17.49
C ARG A 200 -0.59 3.57 -17.74
N VAL A 201 -0.96 3.71 -19.01
CA VAL A 201 -2.35 3.59 -19.43
C VAL A 201 -2.84 2.17 -19.13
N LEU A 202 -3.88 2.06 -18.32
CA LEU A 202 -4.59 0.81 -18.07
C LEU A 202 -5.67 0.59 -19.13
N SER A 203 -6.44 1.64 -19.43
CA SER A 203 -7.47 1.59 -20.47
C SER A 203 -7.87 2.98 -20.94
N SER A 204 -8.43 3.06 -22.15
CA SER A 204 -8.92 4.32 -22.75
C SER A 204 -10.37 4.16 -23.24
N PRO A 205 -11.34 3.90 -22.35
CA PRO A 205 -12.74 3.71 -22.73
C PRO A 205 -13.37 4.99 -23.32
N MET A 206 -14.35 4.79 -24.20
CA MET A 206 -15.21 5.86 -24.70
C MET A 206 -16.24 6.28 -23.67
N ILE A 207 -16.41 7.58 -23.49
CA ILE A 207 -17.45 8.16 -22.63
C ILE A 207 -18.81 7.98 -23.32
N ASN A 208 -19.64 7.10 -22.78
CA ASN A 208 -20.99 6.84 -23.30
C ASN A 208 -22.08 7.67 -22.61
N GLY A 209 -21.74 8.40 -21.55
CA GLY A 209 -22.65 9.24 -20.79
C GLY A 209 -21.91 9.97 -19.67
N THR A 210 -22.61 10.88 -19.00
CA THR A 210 -22.08 11.62 -17.85
C THR A 210 -21.86 10.67 -16.67
N LEU A 211 -20.69 10.76 -16.03
CA LEU A 211 -20.36 10.01 -14.83
C LEU A 211 -20.48 10.91 -13.59
N PRO A 212 -21.45 10.67 -12.68
CA PRO A 212 -21.62 11.47 -11.47
C PRO A 212 -20.61 11.14 -10.37
N GLY A 213 -19.43 10.62 -10.73
CA GLY A 213 -18.37 10.23 -9.81
C GLY A 213 -18.28 8.76 -9.43
N GLU A 214 -19.17 7.91 -9.95
CA GLU A 214 -19.10 6.45 -9.80
C GLU A 214 -19.05 5.76 -11.15
N GLY A 215 -18.48 4.55 -11.18
CA GLY A 215 -18.37 3.78 -12.40
C GLY A 215 -17.74 2.41 -12.17
N ILE A 216 -17.53 1.70 -13.29
CA ILE A 216 -16.82 0.41 -13.32
C ILE A 216 -15.64 0.49 -14.29
N ILE A 217 -14.53 -0.13 -13.90
CA ILE A 217 -13.37 -0.36 -14.76
C ILE A 217 -13.53 -1.76 -15.37
N THR A 218 -13.64 -1.80 -16.69
CA THR A 218 -13.71 -3.05 -17.46
C THR A 218 -12.34 -3.36 -18.05
N PHE A 219 -12.09 -4.65 -18.24
CA PHE A 219 -10.84 -5.16 -18.81
C PHE A 219 -11.00 -5.43 -20.31
N GLY A 220 -9.87 -5.53 -21.02
CA GLY A 220 -9.85 -5.77 -22.47
C GLY A 220 -10.43 -7.13 -22.88
N SER A 221 -10.24 -7.55 -24.13
CA SER A 221 -10.84 -8.78 -24.67
C SER A 221 -10.12 -10.08 -24.29
N SER A 222 -9.46 -10.13 -23.12
CA SER A 222 -8.82 -11.34 -22.59
C SER A 222 -9.86 -12.39 -22.15
N SER A 223 -9.41 -13.60 -21.84
CA SER A 223 -10.30 -14.64 -21.32
C SER A 223 -10.90 -14.22 -19.98
N GLN A 224 -12.10 -14.70 -19.64
CA GLN A 224 -12.74 -14.34 -18.37
C GLN A 224 -11.84 -14.63 -17.15
N ALA A 225 -11.11 -15.75 -17.17
CA ALA A 225 -10.17 -16.09 -16.09
C ALA A 225 -9.01 -15.09 -15.96
N GLU A 226 -8.51 -14.54 -17.07
CA GLU A 226 -7.48 -13.48 -17.05
C GLU A 226 -8.07 -12.18 -16.53
N GLN A 227 -9.28 -11.81 -16.97
CA GLN A 227 -9.99 -10.63 -16.47
C GLN A 227 -10.27 -10.70 -14.96
N GLU A 228 -10.63 -11.88 -14.43
CA GLU A 228 -10.82 -12.09 -12.99
C GLU A 228 -9.52 -11.82 -12.21
N LYS A 229 -8.38 -12.26 -12.74
CA LYS A 229 -7.07 -12.04 -12.14
C LYS A 229 -6.66 -10.57 -12.20
N GLU A 230 -6.88 -9.90 -13.32
CA GLU A 230 -6.62 -8.46 -13.50
C GLU A 230 -7.52 -7.62 -12.59
N ALA A 231 -8.81 -7.97 -12.50
CA ALA A 231 -9.76 -7.32 -11.59
C ALA A 231 -9.36 -7.47 -10.13
N ALA A 232 -8.92 -8.66 -9.73
CA ALA A 232 -8.36 -8.89 -8.40
C ALA A 232 -7.14 -8.00 -8.18
N LEU A 233 -6.13 -8.04 -9.06
CA LEU A 233 -4.93 -7.21 -8.90
C LEU A 233 -5.26 -5.71 -8.80
N LEU A 234 -6.16 -5.20 -9.64
CA LEU A 234 -6.57 -3.80 -9.60
C LEU A 234 -7.32 -3.47 -8.30
N LEU A 235 -8.20 -4.35 -7.82
CA LEU A 235 -8.86 -4.20 -6.53
C LEU A 235 -7.84 -4.06 -5.39
N ASP A 236 -6.78 -4.87 -5.40
CA ASP A 236 -5.69 -4.83 -4.42
C ASP A 236 -4.98 -3.49 -4.42
N VAL A 237 -4.65 -3.00 -5.61
CA VAL A 237 -4.02 -1.70 -5.81
C VAL A 237 -4.92 -0.58 -5.28
N LEU A 238 -6.18 -0.53 -5.69
CA LEU A 238 -7.10 0.56 -5.33
C LEU A 238 -7.45 0.58 -3.83
N LYS A 239 -7.64 -0.60 -3.22
CA LYS A 239 -7.93 -0.71 -1.78
C LYS A 239 -6.72 -0.44 -0.90
N SER A 240 -5.54 -0.86 -1.31
CA SER A 240 -4.32 -0.58 -0.54
C SER A 240 -3.95 0.91 -0.61
N GLY A 241 -4.21 1.51 -1.76
CA GLY A 241 -3.99 2.91 -2.06
C GLY A 241 -2.57 3.25 -2.45
N SER A 242 -2.40 4.53 -2.80
CA SER A 242 -1.12 4.99 -3.31
C SER A 242 -0.09 5.19 -2.21
N LEU A 243 1.15 4.81 -2.51
CA LEU A 243 2.29 5.24 -1.71
C LEU A 243 2.53 6.75 -1.95
N PRO A 244 2.62 7.57 -0.88
CA PRO A 244 2.88 8.99 -1.02
C PRO A 244 4.32 9.28 -1.49
N ILE A 245 5.24 8.33 -1.28
CA ILE A 245 6.66 8.41 -1.59
C ILE A 245 7.14 7.06 -2.13
N ALA A 246 8.15 7.07 -2.98
CA ALA A 246 8.69 5.85 -3.57
C ALA A 246 9.67 5.17 -2.59
N TRP A 247 9.45 3.88 -2.36
CA TRP A 247 10.30 3.03 -1.54
C TRP A 247 11.01 2.00 -2.41
N GLN A 248 12.21 1.58 -2.01
CA GLN A 248 12.97 0.51 -2.63
C GLN A 248 13.49 -0.46 -1.57
N VAL A 249 13.61 -1.74 -1.92
CA VAL A 249 14.24 -2.72 -1.04
C VAL A 249 15.74 -2.45 -0.97
N GLN A 250 16.25 -2.33 0.25
CA GLN A 250 17.68 -2.30 0.54
C GLN A 250 18.22 -3.72 0.33
N LYS A 251 19.11 -3.87 -0.67
CA LYS A 251 19.83 -5.13 -0.92
C LYS A 251 21.07 -5.25 -0.05
#